data_AF-A0A2N5KVM9-F1
#
_entry.id   AF-A0A2N5KVM9-F1
#
_cell.length_a   1.000
_cell.length_b   1.000
_cell.length_c   1.000
_cell.angle_alpha   90.00
_cell.angle_beta   90.00
_cell.angle_gamma   90.00
#
_symmetry.space_group_name_H-M   'P 1'
#
loop_
_entity.id
_entity.type
_entity.pdbx_description
1 polymer ?
#
loop_
_entity_poly.entity_id
_entity_poly.type
_entity_poly.pdbx_seq_one_letter_code
_entity_poly.pdbx_strand_id
1 'polypeptide(L)'
;ERGLIRSERNASGHRRYARPAARRVAFVVFAQRVGLTLEEIRAELDKLPTDRTPGREDWDRLTLTWSERIDERIRELERLKGGLTDCIGCGCLSLERCAILNPYDRAASHGSGPRYWVGDRRPED
;
A
#
# COMPACT_ATOMS: atom_id res chain seq x y z
N GLU A 1 -5.48 -22.83 2.31
CA GLU A 1 -6.41 -22.08 3.17
C GLU A 1 -6.85 -20.74 2.57
N ARG A 2 -5.95 -19.85 2.13
CA ARG A 2 -6.33 -18.51 1.63
C ARG A 2 -6.86 -18.42 0.18
N GLY A 3 -6.99 -19.53 -0.56
CA GLY A 3 -7.59 -19.57 -1.90
C GLY A 3 -6.79 -18.97 -3.07
N LEU A 4 -5.59 -18.45 -2.83
CA LEU A 4 -4.81 -17.69 -3.83
C LEU A 4 -4.17 -18.54 -4.93
N ILE A 5 -3.87 -19.81 -4.65
CA ILE A 5 -3.35 -20.78 -5.61
C ILE A 5 -4.08 -22.12 -5.44
N ARG A 6 -4.24 -22.85 -6.54
CA ARG A 6 -4.86 -24.18 -6.55
C ARG A 6 -3.78 -25.24 -6.84
N SER A 7 -3.89 -26.37 -6.16
CA SER A 7 -3.05 -27.55 -6.37
C SER A 7 -3.92 -28.77 -6.56
N GLU A 8 -3.46 -29.70 -7.39
CA GLU A 8 -3.98 -31.06 -7.46
C GLU A 8 -3.09 -32.00 -6.65
N ARG A 9 -3.57 -33.20 -6.32
CA ARG A 9 -2.75 -34.24 -5.68
C ARG A 9 -2.59 -35.41 -6.62
N ASN A 10 -1.39 -35.97 -6.70
CA ASN A 10 -1.17 -37.22 -7.41
C ASN A 10 -1.56 -38.43 -6.52
N ALA A 11 -1.49 -39.64 -7.09
CA ALA A 11 -1.81 -40.89 -6.37
C ALA A 11 -0.98 -41.12 -5.10
N SER A 12 0.25 -40.57 -5.02
CA SER A 12 1.12 -40.63 -3.84
C SER A 12 0.91 -39.47 -2.85
N GLY A 13 -0.10 -38.61 -3.08
CA GLY A 13 -0.47 -37.51 -2.18
C GLY A 13 0.35 -36.22 -2.34
N HIS A 14 1.34 -36.16 -3.24
CA HIS A 14 2.14 -34.98 -3.51
C HIS A 14 1.34 -33.91 -4.25
N ARG A 15 1.52 -32.63 -3.87
CA ARG A 15 0.90 -31.50 -4.55
C ARG A 15 1.52 -31.30 -5.93
N ARG A 16 0.66 -31.13 -6.94
CA ARG A 16 1.01 -30.75 -8.31
C ARG A 16 0.39 -29.39 -8.61
N TYR A 17 1.16 -28.52 -9.24
CA TYR A 17 0.73 -27.18 -9.63
C TYR A 17 0.83 -27.07 -11.14
N ALA A 18 -0.23 -26.59 -11.78
CA ALA A 18 -0.20 -26.29 -13.21
C ALA A 18 0.76 -25.12 -13.48
N ARG A 19 1.33 -25.05 -14.68
CA ARG A 19 2.24 -23.95 -15.10
C ARG A 19 1.72 -22.54 -14.77
N PRO A 20 0.42 -22.21 -14.91
CA PRO A 20 -0.10 -20.89 -14.54
C PRO A 20 0.05 -20.53 -13.06
N ALA A 21 0.21 -21.51 -12.16
CA ALA A 21 0.37 -21.25 -10.72
C ALA A 21 1.62 -20.41 -10.43
N ALA A 22 2.72 -20.60 -11.16
CA ALA A 22 3.93 -19.80 -10.98
C ALA A 22 3.69 -18.31 -11.29
N ARG A 23 2.93 -18.01 -12.35
CA ARG A 23 2.54 -16.62 -12.69
C ARG A 23 1.66 -16.01 -11.61
N ARG A 24 0.72 -16.80 -11.07
CA ARG A 24 -0.15 -16.37 -9.97
C ARG A 24 0.64 -16.08 -8.70
N VAL A 25 1.65 -16.90 -8.37
CA VAL A 25 2.56 -16.60 -7.24
C VAL A 25 3.34 -15.31 -7.48
N ALA A 26 3.92 -15.13 -8.67
CA ALA A 26 4.65 -13.91 -9.01
C ALA A 26 3.76 -12.66 -8.86
N PHE A 27 2.52 -12.74 -9.33
CA PHE A 27 1.52 -11.67 -9.16
C PHE A 27 1.24 -11.38 -7.68
N VAL A 28 1.00 -12.42 -6.86
CA VAL A 28 0.75 -12.25 -5.42
C VAL A 28 1.93 -11.57 -4.73
N VAL A 29 3.17 -12.01 -5.02
CA VAL A 29 4.39 -11.41 -4.44
C VAL A 29 4.52 -9.94 -4.83
N PHE A 30 4.26 -9.62 -6.09
CA PHE A 30 4.33 -8.24 -6.57
C PHE A 30 3.25 -7.36 -5.93
N ALA A 31 2.00 -7.83 -5.86
CA ALA A 31 0.90 -7.11 -5.22
C ALA A 31 1.16 -6.84 -3.73
N GLN A 32 1.77 -7.80 -3.01
CA GLN A 32 2.17 -7.58 -1.62
C GLN A 32 3.24 -6.49 -1.49
N ARG A 33 4.19 -6.39 -2.44
CA ARG A 33 5.21 -5.33 -2.44
C ARG A 33 4.63 -3.95 -2.73
N VAL A 34 3.55 -3.89 -3.50
CA VAL A 34 2.76 -2.66 -3.71
C VAL A 34 2.00 -2.27 -2.43
N GLY A 35 1.87 -3.19 -1.47
CA GLY A 35 1.23 -2.95 -0.17
C GLY A 35 -0.21 -3.44 -0.08
N LEU A 36 -0.63 -4.35 -0.97
CA LEU A 36 -1.92 -5.02 -0.85
C LEU A 36 -1.86 -6.15 0.18
N THR A 37 -2.93 -6.29 0.95
CA THR A 37 -3.18 -7.43 1.83
C THR A 37 -3.54 -8.67 1.03
N LEU A 38 -3.39 -9.86 1.63
CA LEU A 38 -3.79 -11.12 0.98
C LEU A 38 -5.29 -11.18 0.65
N GLU A 39 -6.11 -10.43 1.38
CA GLU A 39 -7.56 -10.35 1.18
C GLU A 39 -7.91 -9.48 -0.03
N GLU A 40 -7.29 -8.31 -0.16
CA GLU A 40 -7.39 -7.48 -1.38
C GLU A 40 -6.90 -8.25 -2.61
N ILE A 41 -5.75 -8.93 -2.50
CA ILE A 41 -5.20 -9.74 -3.60
C ILE A 41 -6.16 -10.85 -3.99
N ARG A 42 -6.83 -11.49 -3.03
CA ARG A 42 -7.85 -12.51 -3.32
C ARG A 42 -9.02 -11.90 -4.09
N ALA A 43 -9.55 -10.76 -3.64
CA ALA A 43 -10.65 -10.08 -4.29
C ALA A 43 -10.32 -9.70 -5.75
N GLU A 44 -9.10 -9.25 -6.02
CA GLU A 44 -8.63 -9.01 -7.39
C GLU A 44 -8.52 -10.29 -8.21
N LEU A 45 -7.92 -11.34 -7.64
CA LEU A 45 -7.76 -12.62 -8.32
C LEU A 45 -9.09 -13.34 -8.61
N ASP A 46 -10.15 -13.06 -7.85
CA ASP A 46 -11.50 -13.61 -8.06
C ASP A 46 -12.20 -12.96 -9.27
N LYS A 47 -11.70 -11.81 -9.77
CA LYS A 47 -12.19 -11.17 -11.01
C LYS A 47 -11.62 -11.82 -12.28
N LEU A 48 -10.64 -12.71 -12.16
CA LEU A 48 -10.03 -13.39 -13.31
C LEU A 48 -10.98 -14.45 -13.89
N PRO A 49 -10.92 -14.70 -15.21
CA PRO A 49 -11.70 -15.76 -15.84
C PRO A 49 -11.39 -17.12 -15.22
N THR A 50 -12.45 -17.91 -14.98
CA THR A 50 -12.36 -19.27 -14.42
C THR A 50 -12.30 -20.36 -15.48
N ASP A 51 -12.71 -20.05 -16.70
CA ASP A 51 -12.87 -20.94 -17.85
C ASP A 51 -11.63 -21.02 -18.76
N ARG A 52 -10.72 -20.04 -18.66
CA ARG A 52 -9.48 -19.97 -19.44
C ARG A 52 -8.29 -19.48 -18.63
N THR A 53 -7.09 -19.67 -19.17
CA THR A 53 -5.87 -19.08 -18.58
C THR A 53 -5.89 -17.55 -18.77
N PRO A 54 -5.68 -16.75 -17.71
CA PRO A 54 -5.58 -15.30 -17.81
C PRO A 54 -4.46 -14.85 -18.75
N GLY A 55 -4.80 -13.93 -19.65
CA GLY A 55 -3.89 -13.28 -20.59
C GLY A 55 -3.37 -11.95 -20.07
N ARG A 56 -2.52 -11.28 -20.85
CA ARG A 56 -1.92 -9.98 -20.49
C ARG A 56 -2.97 -8.94 -20.10
N GLU A 57 -4.01 -8.78 -20.92
CA GLU A 57 -5.09 -7.79 -20.70
C GLU A 57 -5.85 -8.02 -19.39
N ASP A 58 -6.02 -9.29 -18.98
CA ASP A 58 -6.67 -9.61 -17.71
C ASP A 58 -5.81 -9.14 -16.53
N TRP A 59 -4.49 -9.31 -16.62
CA TRP A 59 -3.54 -8.83 -15.61
C TRP A 59 -3.47 -7.31 -15.60
N ASP A 60 -3.38 -6.67 -16.77
CA ASP A 60 -3.29 -5.22 -16.89
C ASP A 60 -4.49 -4.55 -16.21
N ARG A 61 -5.69 -5.07 -16.43
CA ARG A 61 -6.94 -4.59 -15.81
C ARG A 61 -6.93 -4.70 -14.28
N LEU A 62 -6.33 -5.74 -13.70
CA LEU A 62 -6.18 -5.84 -12.24
C LEU A 62 -5.19 -4.83 -11.68
N THR A 63 -4.21 -4.41 -12.49
CA THR A 63 -3.12 -3.52 -12.04
C THR A 63 -3.38 -2.04 -12.26
N LEU A 64 -4.47 -1.66 -12.96
CA LEU A 64 -4.77 -0.26 -13.28
C LEU A 64 -4.82 0.65 -12.04
N THR A 65 -5.45 0.18 -10.96
CA THR A 65 -5.59 0.95 -9.71
C THR A 65 -4.34 0.92 -8.83
N TRP A 66 -3.34 0.11 -9.19
CA TRP A 66 -2.13 -0.03 -8.38
C TRP A 66 -1.19 1.14 -8.57
N SER A 67 -1.11 1.70 -9.78
CA SER A 67 -0.31 2.89 -10.05
C SER A 67 -0.73 4.05 -9.13
N GLU A 68 -2.03 4.31 -8.99
CA GLU A 68 -2.54 5.36 -8.10
C GLU A 68 -2.15 5.12 -6.63
N ARG A 69 -2.20 3.86 -6.17
CA ARG A 69 -1.78 3.48 -4.81
C ARG A 69 -0.28 3.63 -4.61
N ILE A 70 0.52 3.29 -5.61
CA ILE A 70 1.98 3.50 -5.62
C ILE A 70 2.26 5.01 -5.55
N ASP A 71 1.59 5.81 -6.37
CA ASP A 71 1.78 7.26 -6.40
C ASP A 71 1.38 7.93 -5.08
N GLU A 72 0.30 7.47 -4.44
CA GLU A 72 -0.07 7.93 -3.10
C GLU A 72 1.01 7.59 -2.08
N ARG A 73 1.54 6.37 -2.12
CA ARG A 73 2.60 5.94 -1.21
C ARG A 73 3.91 6.69 -1.46
N ILE A 74 4.26 6.97 -2.72
CA ILE A 74 5.41 7.81 -3.07
C ILE A 74 5.21 9.21 -2.52
N ARG A 75 4.06 9.86 -2.77
CA ARG A 75 3.76 11.20 -2.25
C ARG A 75 3.81 11.25 -0.72
N GLU A 76 3.32 10.21 -0.05
CA GLU A 76 3.48 10.08 1.40
C GLU A 76 4.97 10.00 1.77
N LEU A 77 5.73 9.05 1.23
CA LEU A 77 7.16 8.88 1.53
C LEU A 77 7.98 10.13 1.21
N GLU A 78 7.66 10.87 0.16
CA GLU A 78 8.27 12.15 -0.19
C GLU A 78 7.95 13.23 0.83
N ARG A 79 6.69 13.33 1.30
CA ARG A 79 6.33 14.21 2.44
C ARG A 79 7.06 13.81 3.71
N LEU A 80 7.17 12.51 4.03
CA LEU A 80 7.92 12.04 5.19
C LEU A 80 9.40 12.43 5.06
N LYS A 81 9.99 12.22 3.88
CA LYS A 81 11.40 12.52 3.57
C LYS A 81 11.69 14.02 3.63
N GLY A 82 10.82 14.86 3.06
CA GLY A 82 10.89 16.32 3.21
C GLY A 82 10.72 16.74 4.66
N GLY A 83 9.80 16.09 5.37
CA GLY A 83 9.62 16.21 6.81
C GLY A 83 10.86 15.81 7.64
N LEU A 84 11.75 14.94 7.15
CA LEU A 84 13.01 14.64 7.85
C LEU A 84 13.99 15.81 7.78
N THR A 85 14.02 16.55 6.67
CA THR A 85 14.79 17.79 6.54
C THR A 85 14.12 18.96 7.26
N ASP A 86 12.78 19.04 7.18
CA ASP A 86 11.97 20.04 7.88
C ASP A 86 11.75 19.71 9.36
N CYS A 87 12.11 18.52 9.84
CA CYS A 87 12.23 18.21 11.27
C CYS A 87 13.32 19.05 11.94
N ILE A 88 14.24 19.61 11.15
CA ILE A 88 15.21 20.60 11.58
C ILE A 88 14.63 22.03 11.46
N GLY A 89 13.47 22.23 10.82
CA GLY A 89 12.88 23.55 10.56
C GLY A 89 11.52 23.83 11.25
N CYS A 90 10.54 22.92 11.20
CA CYS A 90 9.16 23.14 11.67
C CYS A 90 8.34 21.92 12.21
N GLY A 91 8.77 20.66 12.06
CA GLY A 91 7.94 19.45 12.36
C GLY A 91 8.13 18.77 13.74
N CYS A 92 7.94 19.51 14.84
CA CYS A 92 8.45 19.27 16.22
C CYS A 92 8.32 17.88 16.92
N LEU A 93 9.07 16.86 16.50
CA LEU A 93 9.60 15.85 17.45
C LEU A 93 10.71 16.43 18.37
N SER A 94 10.57 17.70 18.75
CA SER A 94 11.37 18.47 19.71
C SER A 94 10.40 19.37 20.47
N LEU A 95 10.25 19.13 21.78
CA LEU A 95 9.34 19.90 22.65
C LEU A 95 9.67 21.40 22.67
N GLU A 96 10.95 21.78 22.51
CA GLU A 96 11.40 23.17 22.54
C GLU A 96 10.96 23.96 21.30
N ARG A 97 11.02 23.37 20.10
CA ARG A 97 10.59 24.03 18.85
C ARG A 97 9.08 24.01 18.65
N CYS A 98 8.38 23.06 19.27
CA CYS A 98 6.95 22.90 19.10
C CYS A 98 6.15 24.13 19.54
N ALA A 99 6.55 24.79 20.63
CA ALA A 99 5.89 26.00 21.11
C ALA A 99 5.97 27.19 20.14
N ILE A 100 6.99 27.22 19.28
CA ILE A 100 7.19 28.29 18.29
C ILE A 100 6.30 28.06 17.05
N LEU A 101 6.15 26.80 16.63
CA LEU A 101 5.60 26.45 15.32
C LEU A 101 4.15 25.94 15.40
N ASN A 102 3.74 25.48 16.58
CA ASN A 102 2.36 25.15 16.93
C ASN A 102 2.03 25.75 18.31
N PRO A 103 1.97 27.10 18.43
CA PRO A 103 1.67 27.75 19.70
C PRO A 103 0.33 27.26 20.23
N TYR A 104 0.28 26.91 21.52
CA TYR A 104 -0.93 26.43 22.20
C TYR A 104 -1.57 25.18 21.58
N ASP A 105 -0.79 24.39 20.83
CA ASP A 105 -1.26 23.19 20.17
C ASP A 105 -2.50 23.38 19.28
N ARG A 106 -2.55 24.50 18.53
CA ARG A 106 -3.65 24.82 17.59
C ARG A 106 -3.96 23.67 16.63
N ALA A 107 -2.93 22.92 16.24
CA ALA A 107 -3.06 21.79 15.33
C ALA A 107 -3.97 20.68 15.91
N ALA A 108 -4.06 20.50 17.23
CA ALA A 108 -4.93 19.49 17.85
C ALA A 108 -6.42 19.67 17.55
N SER A 109 -6.85 20.86 17.12
CA SER A 109 -8.22 21.10 16.65
C SER A 109 -8.59 20.24 15.43
N HIS A 110 -7.61 19.76 14.67
CA HIS A 110 -7.82 18.85 13.54
C HIS A 110 -7.82 17.36 13.95
N GLY A 111 -7.56 17.05 15.22
CA GLY A 111 -7.55 15.70 15.78
C GLY A 111 -6.21 15.32 16.40
N SER A 112 -6.07 14.06 16.82
CA SER A 112 -4.84 13.54 17.43
C SER A 112 -3.70 13.39 16.41
N GLY A 113 -2.46 13.59 16.85
CA GLY A 113 -1.25 13.32 16.08
C GLY A 113 -0.65 14.55 15.38
N PRO A 114 0.40 14.37 14.54
CA PRO A 114 1.12 15.47 13.89
C PRO A 114 0.34 16.02 12.68
N ARG A 115 -0.71 16.80 12.96
CA ARG A 115 -1.73 17.23 11.99
C ARG A 115 -1.19 17.90 10.73
N TYR A 116 -0.26 18.84 10.87
CA TYR A 116 0.34 19.51 9.71
C TYR A 116 1.22 18.60 8.84
N TRP A 117 1.74 17.51 9.40
CA TRP A 117 2.55 16.55 8.67
C TRP A 117 1.69 15.54 7.89
N VAL A 118 0.54 15.16 8.43
CA VAL A 118 -0.41 14.26 7.76
C VAL A 118 -1.28 14.95 6.71
N GLY A 119 -1.08 16.26 6.50
CA GLY A 119 -1.63 17.01 5.38
C GLY A 119 -2.57 18.16 5.73
N ASP A 120 -2.81 18.44 7.01
CA ASP A 120 -3.59 19.62 7.40
C ASP A 120 -2.78 20.90 7.11
N ARG A 121 -3.44 21.93 6.58
CA ARG A 121 -2.74 23.19 6.28
C ARG A 121 -2.50 23.98 7.57
N ARG A 122 -1.29 24.51 7.71
CA ARG A 122 -1.01 25.53 8.73
C ARG A 122 -1.78 26.80 8.35
N PRO A 123 -2.45 27.48 9.29
CA PRO A 123 -2.86 28.86 9.08
C PRO A 123 -1.61 29.67 8.72
N GLU A 124 -1.62 30.37 7.59
CA GLU A 124 -0.55 31.30 7.24
C GLU A 124 -0.58 32.44 8.27
N ASP A 125 0.60 32.81 8.80
CA ASP A 125 0.78 33.87 9.81
C ASP A 125 0.47 35.27 9.23
#